data_AF-A0A0C9T1L7-F1
#
_entry.id   AF-A0A0C9T1L7-F1
#
_cell.length_a   1.000
_cell.length_b   1.000
_cell.length_c   1.000
_cell.angle_alpha   90.00
_cell.angle_beta   90.00
_cell.angle_gamma   90.00
#
_symmetry.space_group_name_H-M   'P 1'
#
loop_
_entity.id
_entity.type
_entity.pdbx_description
1 polymer ?
#
loop_
_entity_poly.entity_id
_entity_poly.type
_entity_poly.pdbx_seq_one_letter_code
_entity_poly.pdbx_strand_id
1 'polypeptide(L)'
;MTTINSAHRNDALLEAAATRDAMKIAAERGENVNIDIDPTTLNKGMVSPLPPAFDPRVEYDVIGEAAKLMSEEHRILGYRPPAGSLAAQAQAAATKNGNEGGIKNARDEAKLAAAAAEDALRISAERGQNINVNVNPAALSKDEAAKIMSEEHRILGHRPPAGSLAAQAQSAADKKENDMLSRPITKDIASEIQSQEHKGIGHRPPEGKCIHPFLVVAIRSLAAQAQFLADKNANDGGDRTIDPTVLRVVDGAPVTKGLAADLMSLEEKALGDLPKGSLASQAQSAADQNAQDGGKRSVYEAMS
;
A
#
# COMPACT_ATOMS: atom_id res chain seq x y z
N MET A 1 -15.61 5.12 20.13
CA MET A 1 -14.87 5.72 19.01
C MET A 1 -13.77 4.74 18.61
N THR A 2 -13.97 4.02 17.50
CA THR A 2 -13.02 3.00 17.05
C THR A 2 -11.93 3.68 16.23
N THR A 3 -10.73 3.81 16.81
CA THR A 3 -9.54 4.29 16.11
C THR A 3 -9.12 3.21 15.13
N ILE A 4 -9.65 3.27 13.90
CA ILE A 4 -9.22 2.37 12.83
C ILE A 4 -7.80 2.79 12.47
N ASN A 5 -6.84 1.91 12.71
CA ASN A 5 -5.41 2.07 12.44
C ASN A 5 -5.20 2.64 11.02
N SER A 6 -4.39 3.71 10.93
CA SER A 6 -4.05 4.40 9.67
C SER A 6 -3.47 3.45 8.61
N ALA A 7 -2.75 2.41 9.03
CA ALA A 7 -2.20 1.39 8.12
C ALA A 7 -3.29 0.67 7.30
N HIS A 8 -4.41 0.27 7.92
CA HIS A 8 -5.49 -0.42 7.20
C HIS A 8 -6.23 0.49 6.21
N ARG A 9 -6.20 1.81 6.41
CA ARG A 9 -6.80 2.75 5.45
C ARG A 9 -5.97 2.84 4.17
N ASN A 10 -4.64 2.81 4.28
CA ASN A 10 -3.76 2.84 3.11
C ASN A 10 -3.89 1.54 2.30
N ASP A 11 -4.01 0.40 2.97
CA ASP A 11 -4.19 -0.90 2.32
C ASP A 11 -5.45 -0.96 1.45
N ALA A 12 -6.60 -0.52 1.97
CA ALA A 12 -7.85 -0.52 1.22
C ALA A 12 -7.81 0.45 0.02
N LEU A 13 -7.10 1.58 0.15
CA LEU A 13 -6.92 2.53 -0.96
C LEU A 13 -6.03 1.94 -2.05
N LEU A 14 -4.97 1.23 -1.69
CA LEU A 14 -4.08 0.54 -2.64
C LEU A 14 -4.83 -0.56 -3.40
N GLU A 15 -5.62 -1.37 -2.70
CA GLU A 15 -6.44 -2.42 -3.32
C GLU A 15 -7.50 -1.85 -4.27
N ALA A 16 -8.19 -0.77 -3.87
CA ALA A 16 -9.16 -0.10 -4.73
C ALA A 16 -8.52 0.49 -5.99
N ALA A 17 -7.32 1.08 -5.87
CA ALA A 17 -6.59 1.63 -7.00
C ALA A 17 -6.14 0.55 -7.98
N ALA A 18 -5.58 -0.56 -7.47
CA ALA A 18 -5.19 -1.73 -8.26
C ALA A 18 -6.40 -2.32 -9.02
N THR A 19 -7.54 -2.45 -8.34
CA THR A 19 -8.77 -2.99 -8.93
C THR A 19 -9.26 -2.14 -10.10
N ARG A 20 -9.22 -0.82 -9.94
CA ARG A 20 -9.66 0.11 -10.99
C ARG A 20 -8.76 0.05 -12.22
N ASP A 21 -7.44 0.00 -12.03
CA ASP A 21 -6.51 -0.06 -13.17
C ASP A 21 -6.65 -1.38 -13.92
N ALA A 22 -6.78 -2.50 -13.20
CA ALA A 22 -7.05 -3.81 -13.78
C ALA A 22 -8.35 -3.82 -14.62
N MET A 23 -9.45 -3.26 -14.10
CA MET A 23 -10.71 -3.14 -14.84
C MET A 23 -10.57 -2.28 -16.11
N LYS A 24 -9.81 -1.17 -16.03
CA LYS A 24 -9.56 -0.31 -17.18
C LYS A 24 -8.77 -1.04 -18.27
N ILE A 25 -7.71 -1.76 -17.89
CA ILE A 25 -6.89 -2.55 -18.81
C ILE A 25 -7.72 -3.65 -19.48
N ALA A 26 -8.55 -4.35 -18.71
CA ALA A 26 -9.46 -5.37 -19.23
C ALA A 26 -10.45 -4.81 -20.26
N ALA A 27 -11.05 -3.65 -19.95
CA ALA A 27 -11.96 -2.97 -20.86
C ALA A 27 -11.27 -2.52 -22.16
N GLU A 28 -10.03 -2.01 -22.08
CA GLU A 28 -9.23 -1.64 -23.26
C GLU A 28 -8.87 -2.84 -24.14
N ARG A 29 -8.76 -4.04 -23.57
CA ARG A 29 -8.46 -5.29 -24.29
C ARG A 29 -9.69 -6.03 -24.80
N GLY A 30 -10.90 -5.62 -24.39
CA GLY A 30 -12.14 -6.33 -24.70
C GLY A 30 -12.23 -7.71 -24.04
N GLU A 31 -11.48 -7.94 -22.95
CA GLU A 31 -11.51 -9.19 -22.19
C GLU A 31 -12.63 -9.14 -21.14
N ASN A 32 -13.53 -10.13 -21.17
CA ASN A 32 -14.49 -10.35 -20.10
C ASN A 32 -13.76 -10.95 -18.90
N VAL A 33 -13.37 -10.11 -17.94
CA VAL A 33 -12.80 -10.59 -16.69
C VAL A 33 -13.94 -11.09 -15.80
N ASN A 34 -13.88 -12.37 -15.43
CA ASN A 34 -14.81 -12.96 -14.49
C ASN A 34 -14.36 -12.62 -13.07
N ILE A 35 -14.80 -11.48 -12.54
CA ILE A 35 -14.35 -11.01 -11.23
C ILE A 35 -15.35 -11.50 -10.15
N ASP A 36 -14.93 -12.50 -9.36
CA ASP A 36 -15.57 -12.82 -8.07
C ASP A 36 -15.21 -11.71 -7.06
N ILE A 37 -15.87 -10.54 -7.17
CA ILE A 37 -15.71 -9.46 -6.19
C ILE A 37 -16.68 -9.72 -5.04
N ASP A 38 -16.15 -9.89 -3.83
CA ASP A 38 -16.94 -9.80 -2.61
C ASP A 38 -17.36 -8.32 -2.40
N PRO A 39 -18.66 -7.98 -2.50
CA PRO A 39 -19.13 -6.58 -2.54
C PRO A 39 -18.94 -5.83 -1.21
N THR A 40 -18.41 -6.47 -0.16
CA THR A 40 -18.33 -5.90 1.19
C THR A 40 -17.13 -4.98 1.45
N THR A 41 -16.09 -4.98 0.61
CA THR A 41 -14.82 -4.26 0.90
C THR A 41 -14.77 -2.78 0.48
N LEU A 42 -15.72 -2.29 -0.32
CA LEU A 42 -15.62 -0.97 -0.98
C LEU A 42 -16.35 0.20 -0.29
N ASN A 43 -17.05 -0.02 0.83
CA ASN A 43 -17.94 1.01 1.41
C ASN A 43 -17.46 1.53 2.78
N LYS A 44 -16.41 2.35 2.80
CA LYS A 44 -16.06 3.15 4.00
C LYS A 44 -15.39 4.49 3.67
N GLY A 45 -16.14 5.41 3.07
CA GLY A 45 -15.67 6.79 2.90
C GLY A 45 -16.68 7.68 2.20
N MET A 46 -16.99 8.82 2.81
CA MET A 46 -18.00 9.80 2.42
C MET A 46 -17.73 10.43 1.06
N VAL A 47 -18.69 10.40 0.13
CA VAL A 47 -18.86 11.44 -0.90
C VAL A 47 -20.36 11.59 -1.19
N SER A 48 -20.88 12.80 -1.01
CA SER A 48 -22.26 13.16 -1.41
C SER A 48 -22.32 13.33 -2.93
N PRO A 49 -23.26 12.70 -3.66
CA PRO A 49 -23.34 12.82 -5.11
C PRO A 49 -24.01 14.14 -5.54
N LEU A 50 -23.61 14.65 -6.71
CA LEU A 50 -24.36 15.64 -7.49
C LEU A 50 -25.77 15.08 -7.82
N PRO A 51 -26.83 15.92 -7.90
CA PRO A 51 -28.16 15.44 -8.26
C PRO A 51 -28.19 14.96 -9.73
N PRO A 52 -28.72 13.76 -10.02
CA PRO A 52 -28.81 13.26 -11.38
C PRO A 52 -29.87 13.99 -12.21
N ALA A 53 -29.65 14.01 -13.53
CA ALA A 53 -30.60 14.50 -14.52
C ALA A 53 -31.86 13.61 -14.52
N PHE A 54 -32.98 14.26 -14.25
CA PHE A 54 -34.32 13.69 -14.14
C PHE A 54 -34.75 13.10 -15.50
N ASP A 55 -35.10 11.81 -15.57
CA ASP A 55 -36.01 11.32 -16.60
C ASP A 55 -37.45 11.53 -16.08
N PRO A 56 -38.18 12.57 -16.53
CA PRO A 56 -39.50 12.92 -16.02
C PRO A 56 -40.60 11.89 -16.30
N ARG A 57 -40.28 10.74 -16.90
CA ARG A 57 -41.29 9.84 -17.46
C ARG A 57 -41.87 8.82 -16.49
N VAL A 58 -41.30 8.66 -15.29
CA VAL A 58 -41.85 7.72 -14.30
C VAL A 58 -42.20 8.46 -13.02
N GLU A 59 -43.47 8.86 -12.91
CA GLU A 59 -44.04 9.55 -11.76
C GLU A 59 -44.35 8.53 -10.65
N TYR A 60 -43.51 8.42 -9.61
CA TYR A 60 -43.68 7.44 -8.52
C TYR A 60 -44.44 8.04 -7.33
N ASP A 61 -45.77 7.90 -7.32
CA ASP A 61 -46.61 8.56 -6.30
C ASP A 61 -47.03 7.68 -5.12
N VAL A 62 -46.71 6.38 -5.12
CA VAL A 62 -47.28 5.44 -4.15
C VAL A 62 -46.23 4.94 -3.15
N ILE A 63 -46.53 5.08 -1.85
CA ILE A 63 -45.69 4.61 -0.71
C ILE A 63 -45.24 3.15 -0.88
N GLY A 64 -46.11 2.28 -1.43
CA GLY A 64 -45.81 0.87 -1.66
C GLY A 64 -44.76 0.62 -2.75
N GLU A 65 -44.68 1.47 -3.77
CA GLU A 65 -43.70 1.35 -4.86
C GLU A 65 -42.30 1.79 -4.37
N ALA A 66 -42.25 2.84 -3.56
CA ALA A 66 -41.00 3.34 -2.98
C ALA A 66 -40.28 2.31 -2.10
N ALA A 67 -41.02 1.57 -1.28
CA ALA A 67 -40.46 0.51 -0.44
C ALA A 67 -39.92 -0.66 -1.28
N LYS A 68 -40.61 -1.02 -2.37
CA LYS A 68 -40.16 -2.07 -3.29
C LYS A 68 -38.90 -1.68 -4.06
N LEU A 69 -38.86 -0.47 -4.62
CA LEU A 69 -37.66 0.08 -5.28
C LEU A 69 -36.47 0.08 -4.32
N MET A 70 -36.66 0.51 -3.08
CA MET A 70 -35.61 0.49 -2.07
C MET A 70 -35.10 -0.92 -1.78
N SER A 71 -36.01 -1.90 -1.67
CA SER A 71 -35.63 -3.29 -1.43
C SER A 71 -34.86 -3.90 -2.60
N GLU A 72 -35.27 -3.65 -3.84
CA GLU A 72 -34.58 -4.15 -5.04
C GLU A 72 -33.24 -3.43 -5.27
N GLU A 73 -33.18 -2.10 -5.17
CA GLU A 73 -31.89 -1.39 -5.23
C GLU A 73 -30.95 -1.87 -4.12
N HIS A 74 -31.44 -2.04 -2.89
CA HIS A 74 -30.62 -2.58 -1.80
C HIS A 74 -30.12 -3.99 -2.11
N ARG A 75 -30.98 -4.85 -2.67
CA ARG A 75 -30.62 -6.22 -3.04
C ARG A 75 -29.54 -6.24 -4.11
N ILE A 76 -29.60 -5.35 -5.09
CA ILE A 76 -28.64 -5.28 -6.20
C ILE A 76 -27.33 -4.59 -5.77
N LEU A 77 -27.41 -3.51 -5.00
CA LEU A 77 -26.25 -2.77 -4.50
C LEU A 77 -25.53 -3.51 -3.36
N GLY A 78 -26.26 -4.30 -2.57
CA GLY A 78 -25.76 -4.93 -1.33
C GLY A 78 -25.67 -3.97 -0.13
N TYR A 79 -26.16 -2.73 -0.27
CA TYR A 79 -26.20 -1.72 0.79
C TYR A 79 -27.38 -0.77 0.60
N ARG A 80 -27.66 0.07 1.61
CA ARG A 80 -28.76 1.03 1.57
C ARG A 80 -28.56 2.05 0.43
N PRO A 81 -29.55 2.23 -0.46
CA PRO A 81 -29.41 3.16 -1.57
C PRO A 81 -29.05 4.57 -1.08
N PRO A 82 -28.13 5.26 -1.77
CA PRO A 82 -27.69 6.59 -1.38
C PRO A 82 -28.81 7.63 -1.56
N ALA A 83 -28.68 8.76 -0.87
CA ALA A 83 -29.55 9.91 -1.12
C ALA A 83 -29.41 10.35 -2.59
N GLY A 84 -30.54 10.56 -3.26
CA GLY A 84 -30.59 10.88 -4.68
C GLY A 84 -30.75 9.66 -5.61
N SER A 85 -30.74 8.42 -5.11
CA SER A 85 -31.17 7.25 -5.89
C SER A 85 -32.66 7.31 -6.23
N LEU A 86 -33.09 6.54 -7.21
CA LEU A 86 -34.49 6.46 -7.62
C LEU A 86 -35.38 6.01 -6.45
N ALA A 87 -34.94 5.02 -5.66
CA ALA A 87 -35.64 4.63 -4.44
C ALA A 87 -35.74 5.76 -3.39
N ALA A 88 -34.66 6.51 -3.14
CA ALA A 88 -34.66 7.60 -2.18
C ALA A 88 -35.60 8.75 -2.62
N GLN A 89 -35.66 9.02 -3.93
CA GLN A 89 -36.56 9.99 -4.53
C GLN A 89 -38.03 9.54 -4.43
N ALA A 90 -38.31 8.27 -4.74
CA ALA A 90 -39.64 7.69 -4.60
C ALA A 90 -40.14 7.78 -3.14
N GLN A 91 -39.27 7.53 -2.16
CA GLN A 91 -39.62 7.72 -0.74
C GLN A 91 -39.91 9.19 -0.39
N ALA A 92 -39.14 10.13 -0.94
CA ALA A 92 -39.36 11.56 -0.72
C ALA A 92 -40.68 12.03 -1.36
N ALA A 93 -41.01 11.56 -2.56
CA ALA A 93 -42.28 11.85 -3.24
C ALA A 93 -43.47 11.27 -2.47
N ALA A 94 -43.38 10.01 -2.05
CA ALA A 94 -44.40 9.34 -1.25
C ALA A 94 -44.67 10.05 0.10
N THR A 95 -43.65 10.65 0.70
CA THR A 95 -43.80 11.43 1.94
C THR A 95 -44.51 12.77 1.69
N LYS A 96 -44.27 13.41 0.53
CA LYS A 96 -44.91 14.67 0.14
C LYS A 96 -46.38 14.51 -0.23
N ASN A 97 -46.74 13.41 -0.86
CA ASN A 97 -48.10 13.16 -1.36
C ASN A 97 -49.05 12.55 -0.31
N GLY A 98 -48.59 12.45 0.94
CA GLY A 98 -49.41 12.30 2.15
C GLY A 98 -50.62 11.37 2.04
N ASN A 99 -50.44 10.05 1.93
CA ASN A 99 -51.46 8.99 2.14
C ASN A 99 -52.85 9.14 1.45
N GLU A 100 -53.06 10.14 0.60
CA GLU A 100 -54.33 10.44 -0.03
C GLU A 100 -54.58 9.44 -1.16
N GLY A 101 -55.23 8.34 -0.79
CA GLY A 101 -55.96 7.49 -1.72
C GLY A 101 -55.09 6.67 -2.66
N GLY A 102 -54.51 5.59 -2.14
CA GLY A 102 -53.87 4.55 -2.95
C GLY A 102 -54.81 3.98 -4.02
N ILE A 103 -54.71 4.51 -5.23
CA ILE A 103 -55.15 3.79 -6.42
C ILE A 103 -54.11 2.70 -6.66
N LYS A 104 -54.49 1.47 -6.31
CA LYS A 104 -53.77 0.22 -6.56
C LYS A 104 -53.72 -0.09 -8.06
N ASN A 105 -53.24 0.83 -8.87
CA ASN A 105 -52.75 0.44 -10.18
C ASN A 105 -51.48 -0.33 -9.89
N ALA A 106 -51.59 -1.66 -9.91
CA ALA A 106 -50.45 -2.55 -9.91
C ALA A 106 -49.62 -2.19 -11.15
N ARG A 107 -48.75 -1.19 -11.04
CA ARG A 107 -47.70 -1.00 -12.02
C ARG A 107 -46.96 -2.32 -12.11
N ASP A 108 -46.68 -2.74 -13.34
CA ASP A 108 -45.94 -3.96 -13.62
C ASP A 108 -44.71 -4.02 -12.72
N GLU A 109 -44.70 -4.96 -11.80
CA GLU A 109 -43.60 -5.18 -10.86
C GLU A 109 -42.28 -5.38 -11.61
N ALA A 110 -42.34 -5.97 -12.79
CA ALA A 110 -41.22 -6.10 -13.72
C ALA A 110 -40.62 -4.76 -14.15
N LYS A 111 -41.43 -3.71 -14.37
CA LYS A 111 -40.93 -2.37 -14.75
C LYS A 111 -40.24 -1.67 -13.59
N LEU A 112 -40.76 -1.84 -12.36
CA LEU A 112 -40.13 -1.31 -11.15
C LEU A 112 -38.79 -2.00 -10.88
N ALA A 113 -38.74 -3.33 -11.01
CA ALA A 113 -37.51 -4.09 -10.85
C ALA A 113 -36.45 -3.71 -11.91
N ALA A 114 -36.87 -3.52 -13.17
CA ALA A 114 -35.97 -3.07 -14.24
C ALA A 114 -35.39 -1.67 -13.95
N ALA A 115 -36.23 -0.72 -13.52
CA ALA A 115 -35.78 0.63 -13.16
C ALA A 115 -34.82 0.64 -11.96
N ALA A 116 -35.11 -0.15 -10.92
CA ALA A 116 -34.21 -0.31 -9.77
C ALA A 116 -32.86 -0.92 -10.18
N ALA A 117 -32.86 -1.90 -11.08
CA ALA A 117 -31.63 -2.51 -11.58
C ALA A 117 -30.77 -1.53 -12.40
N GLU A 118 -31.40 -0.74 -13.26
CA GLU A 118 -30.72 0.29 -14.04
C GLU A 118 -30.13 1.39 -13.15
N ASP A 119 -30.87 1.87 -12.14
CA ASP A 119 -30.37 2.87 -11.20
C ASP A 119 -29.22 2.33 -10.32
N ALA A 120 -29.33 1.09 -9.86
CA ALA A 120 -28.26 0.42 -9.11
C ALA A 120 -26.99 0.25 -9.95
N LEU A 121 -27.12 -0.09 -11.24
CA LEU A 121 -26.01 -0.15 -12.20
C LEU A 121 -25.38 1.24 -12.40
N ARG A 122 -26.20 2.29 -12.56
CA ARG A 122 -25.72 3.67 -12.67
C ARG A 122 -24.95 4.10 -11.41
N ILE A 123 -25.49 3.85 -10.22
CA ILE A 123 -24.87 4.21 -8.94
C ILE A 123 -23.56 3.47 -8.72
N SER A 124 -23.50 2.18 -9.06
CA SER A 124 -22.28 1.39 -8.95
C SER A 124 -21.20 1.91 -9.92
N ALA A 125 -21.58 2.28 -11.14
CA ALA A 125 -20.69 2.93 -12.10
C ALA A 125 -20.21 4.32 -11.62
N GLU A 126 -21.11 5.18 -11.14
CA GLU A 126 -20.78 6.52 -10.64
C GLU A 126 -19.86 6.47 -9.42
N ARG A 127 -20.11 5.55 -8.49
CA ARG A 127 -19.23 5.35 -7.32
C ARG A 127 -17.90 4.74 -7.71
N GLY A 128 -17.88 3.79 -8.66
CA GLY A 128 -16.65 3.27 -9.24
C GLY A 128 -15.81 4.36 -9.91
N GLN A 129 -16.45 5.37 -10.52
CA GLN A 129 -15.76 6.48 -11.15
C GLN A 129 -15.30 7.58 -10.17
N ASN A 130 -16.05 7.85 -9.11
CA ASN A 130 -15.79 8.98 -8.20
C ASN A 130 -14.76 8.72 -7.08
N ILE A 131 -14.31 7.49 -6.84
CA ILE A 131 -13.12 7.28 -6.02
C ILE A 131 -11.90 7.57 -6.89
N ASN A 132 -11.57 8.85 -7.08
CA ASN A 132 -10.32 9.28 -7.68
C ASN A 132 -9.20 9.00 -6.65
N VAL A 133 -8.81 7.73 -6.49
CA VAL A 133 -7.65 7.36 -5.68
C VAL A 133 -6.43 7.80 -6.48
N ASN A 134 -6.03 9.06 -6.29
CA ASN A 134 -4.78 9.56 -6.81
C ASN A 134 -3.63 8.99 -5.97
N VAL A 135 -3.32 7.71 -6.17
CA VAL A 135 -2.13 7.10 -5.59
C VAL A 135 -0.94 7.65 -6.37
N ASN A 136 -0.05 8.38 -5.70
CA ASN A 136 1.20 8.79 -6.31
C ASN A 136 2.16 7.58 -6.33
N PRO A 137 2.45 6.96 -7.48
CA PRO A 137 3.31 5.78 -7.54
C PRO A 137 4.72 6.07 -7.05
N ALA A 138 5.19 7.32 -7.12
CA ALA A 138 6.52 7.72 -6.67
C ALA A 138 6.68 7.79 -5.14
N ALA A 139 5.57 7.84 -4.39
CA ALA A 139 5.62 7.89 -2.93
C ALA A 139 5.64 6.49 -2.30
N LEU A 140 5.33 5.44 -3.08
CA LEU A 140 5.14 4.09 -2.56
C LEU A 140 6.45 3.39 -2.19
N SER A 141 6.37 2.55 -1.17
CA SER A 141 7.41 1.59 -0.81
C SER A 141 7.37 0.36 -1.74
N LYS A 142 8.46 -0.43 -1.71
CA LYS A 142 8.56 -1.67 -2.50
C LYS A 142 7.48 -2.69 -2.12
N ASP A 143 7.15 -2.78 -0.84
CA ASP A 143 6.09 -3.65 -0.31
C ASP A 143 4.71 -3.23 -0.84
N GLU A 144 4.40 -1.93 -0.80
CA GLU A 144 3.13 -1.41 -1.31
C GLU A 144 3.02 -1.59 -2.82
N ALA A 145 4.10 -1.33 -3.57
CA ALA A 145 4.16 -1.59 -5.00
C ALA A 145 3.95 -3.08 -5.32
N ALA A 146 4.50 -4.00 -4.51
CA ALA A 146 4.34 -5.45 -4.70
C ALA A 146 2.89 -5.88 -4.43
N LYS A 147 2.25 -5.25 -3.45
CA LYS A 147 0.84 -5.48 -3.15
C LYS A 147 -0.08 -5.04 -4.29
N ILE A 148 0.11 -3.84 -4.85
CA ILE A 148 -0.63 -3.39 -6.04
C ILE A 148 -0.47 -4.39 -7.19
N MET A 149 0.77 -4.84 -7.44
CA MET A 149 1.06 -5.82 -8.50
C MET A 149 0.34 -7.15 -8.26
N SER A 150 0.33 -7.65 -7.03
CA SER A 150 -0.35 -8.89 -6.67
C SER A 150 -1.86 -8.78 -6.89
N GLU A 151 -2.46 -7.65 -6.52
CA GLU A 151 -3.88 -7.41 -6.69
C GLU A 151 -4.28 -7.27 -8.16
N GLU A 152 -3.55 -6.48 -8.95
CA GLU A 152 -3.79 -6.40 -10.39
C GLU A 152 -3.63 -7.76 -11.08
N HIS A 153 -2.59 -8.53 -10.72
CA HIS A 153 -2.39 -9.88 -11.25
C HIS A 153 -3.55 -10.81 -10.88
N ARG A 154 -4.05 -10.74 -9.64
CA ARG A 154 -5.19 -11.53 -9.17
C ARG A 154 -6.44 -11.24 -10.01
N ILE A 155 -6.68 -9.98 -10.33
CA ILE A 155 -7.87 -9.54 -11.06
C ILE A 155 -7.74 -9.84 -12.55
N LEU A 156 -6.59 -9.54 -13.16
CA LEU A 156 -6.36 -9.79 -14.60
C LEU A 156 -6.17 -11.28 -14.91
N GLY A 157 -5.75 -12.09 -13.94
CA GLY A 157 -5.38 -13.49 -14.15
C GLY A 157 -4.03 -13.69 -14.85
N HIS A 158 -3.30 -12.61 -15.11
CA HIS A 158 -1.97 -12.62 -15.73
C HIS A 158 -1.11 -11.44 -15.22
N ARG A 159 0.17 -11.43 -15.58
CA ARG A 159 1.08 -10.34 -15.20
C ARG A 159 0.57 -8.98 -15.72
N PRO A 160 0.57 -7.92 -14.89
CA PRO A 160 0.19 -6.59 -15.33
C PRO A 160 1.05 -6.12 -16.50
N PRO A 161 0.47 -5.47 -17.52
CA PRO A 161 1.20 -4.95 -18.65
C PRO A 161 2.08 -3.75 -18.25
N ALA A 162 3.05 -3.41 -19.11
CA ALA A 162 3.81 -2.18 -18.96
C ALA A 162 2.88 -0.96 -19.05
N GLY A 163 3.10 0.04 -18.19
CA GLY A 163 2.28 1.24 -18.12
C GLY A 163 1.09 1.16 -17.14
N SER A 164 0.76 -0.04 -16.62
CA SER A 164 -0.17 -0.21 -15.50
C SER A 164 0.29 0.53 -14.24
N LEU A 165 -0.63 0.80 -13.32
CA LEU A 165 -0.33 1.39 -12.02
C LEU A 165 0.68 0.52 -11.25
N ALA A 166 0.51 -0.80 -11.24
CA ALA A 166 1.49 -1.72 -10.66
C ALA A 166 2.88 -1.57 -11.30
N ALA A 167 2.97 -1.54 -12.63
CA ALA A 167 4.25 -1.40 -13.31
C ALA A 167 4.92 -0.05 -13.03
N GLN A 168 4.13 1.03 -12.95
CA GLN A 168 4.62 2.36 -12.58
C GLN A 168 5.10 2.41 -11.13
N ALA A 169 4.35 1.82 -10.19
CA ALA A 169 4.72 1.75 -8.78
C ALA A 169 6.01 0.97 -8.58
N GLN A 170 6.16 -0.21 -9.22
CA GLN A 170 7.40 -1.00 -9.18
C GLN A 170 8.58 -0.21 -9.75
N SER A 171 8.41 0.40 -10.93
CA SER A 171 9.48 1.19 -11.54
C SER A 171 9.91 2.37 -10.66
N ALA A 172 8.96 3.03 -10.00
CA ALA A 172 9.26 4.14 -9.11
C ALA A 172 9.96 3.68 -7.82
N ALA A 173 9.52 2.55 -7.24
CA ALA A 173 10.17 1.95 -6.08
C ALA A 173 11.61 1.51 -6.39
N ASP A 174 11.84 0.86 -7.54
CA ASP A 174 13.17 0.44 -7.99
C ASP A 174 14.08 1.65 -8.25
N LYS A 175 13.55 2.73 -8.84
CA LYS A 175 14.31 3.98 -9.02
C LYS A 175 14.71 4.59 -7.69
N LYS A 176 13.80 4.61 -6.71
CA LYS A 176 14.06 5.15 -5.38
C LYS A 176 15.12 4.31 -4.65
N GLU A 177 15.03 2.99 -4.75
CA GLU A 177 16.06 2.09 -4.24
C GLU A 177 17.39 2.43 -4.93
N ASN A 178 17.45 2.41 -6.26
CA ASN A 178 18.68 2.69 -6.99
C ASN A 178 19.27 4.08 -6.72
N ASP A 179 18.43 5.11 -6.55
CA ASP A 179 18.86 6.45 -6.17
C ASP A 179 19.45 6.44 -4.75
N MET A 180 18.80 5.79 -3.78
CA MET A 180 19.36 5.58 -2.45
C MET A 180 20.69 4.81 -2.48
N LEU A 181 20.81 3.80 -3.34
CA LEU A 181 22.04 3.00 -3.50
C LEU A 181 23.18 3.78 -4.17
N SER A 182 22.84 4.76 -4.99
CA SER A 182 23.81 5.56 -5.74
C SER A 182 24.25 6.82 -4.98
N ARG A 183 23.69 7.09 -3.80
CA ARG A 183 24.05 8.28 -3.01
C ARG A 183 25.48 8.13 -2.46
N PRO A 184 26.37 9.10 -2.73
CA PRO A 184 27.70 9.08 -2.15
C PRO A 184 27.59 9.21 -0.63
N ILE A 185 28.45 8.48 0.08
CA ILE A 185 28.53 8.60 1.53
C ILE A 185 28.99 10.03 1.87
N THR A 186 28.16 10.73 2.62
CA THR A 186 28.49 12.01 3.24
C THR A 186 28.87 11.82 4.70
N LYS A 187 29.48 12.84 5.30
CA LYS A 187 29.84 12.84 6.74
C LYS A 187 28.62 12.68 7.64
N ASP A 188 27.47 13.20 7.24
CA ASP A 188 26.23 13.08 8.01
C ASP A 188 25.75 11.62 8.04
N ILE A 189 25.77 10.92 6.89
CA ILE A 189 25.42 9.50 6.80
C ILE A 189 26.40 8.66 7.63
N ALA A 190 27.69 8.93 7.54
CA ALA A 190 28.69 8.23 8.34
C ALA A 190 28.48 8.44 9.85
N SER A 191 28.11 9.65 10.26
CA SER A 191 27.82 9.98 11.67
C SER A 191 26.55 9.28 12.17
N GLU A 192 25.52 9.16 11.32
CA GLU A 192 24.31 8.41 11.67
C GLU A 192 24.60 6.92 11.85
N ILE A 193 25.33 6.30 10.91
CA ILE A 193 25.78 4.91 11.02
C ILE A 193 26.56 4.71 12.32
N GLN A 194 27.44 5.66 12.64
CA GLN A 194 28.17 5.66 13.90
C GLN A 194 27.22 5.72 15.10
N SER A 195 26.27 6.66 15.13
CA SER A 195 25.33 6.77 16.24
C SER A 195 24.51 5.48 16.43
N GLN A 196 24.12 4.82 15.35
CA GLN A 196 23.34 3.60 15.40
C GLN A 196 24.16 2.42 15.90
N GLU A 197 25.41 2.26 15.45
CA GLU A 197 26.33 1.28 16.03
C GLU A 197 26.52 1.50 17.54
N HIS A 198 26.64 2.75 17.99
CA HIS A 198 26.84 3.06 19.42
C HIS A 198 25.60 2.73 20.25
N LYS A 199 24.38 2.99 19.73
CA LYS A 199 23.13 2.60 20.39
C LYS A 199 23.04 1.09 20.55
N GLY A 200 23.41 0.33 19.52
CA GLY A 200 23.39 -1.13 19.56
C GLY A 200 24.42 -1.73 20.54
N ILE A 201 25.65 -1.25 20.52
CA ILE A 201 26.73 -1.81 21.36
C ILE A 201 26.60 -1.36 22.82
N GLY A 202 25.85 -0.28 23.10
CA GLY A 202 25.68 0.29 24.44
C GLY A 202 26.91 1.03 24.98
N HIS A 203 28.04 0.97 24.28
CA HIS A 203 29.27 1.69 24.60
C HIS A 203 29.95 2.22 23.33
N ARG A 204 30.60 3.38 23.47
CA ARG A 204 31.45 3.97 22.43
C ARG A 204 32.62 3.02 22.14
N PRO A 205 32.79 2.49 20.92
CA PRO A 205 33.97 1.71 20.58
C PRO A 205 35.21 2.56 20.87
N PRO A 206 36.26 1.98 21.47
CA PRO A 206 37.44 2.73 21.87
C PRO A 206 38.01 3.48 20.66
N GLU A 207 38.07 4.80 20.75
CA GLU A 207 38.63 5.65 19.70
C GLU A 207 40.11 5.29 19.52
N GLY A 208 40.40 4.44 18.54
CA GLY A 208 41.65 4.46 17.78
C GLY A 208 42.96 4.29 18.55
N LYS A 209 43.00 3.73 19.77
CA LYS A 209 44.26 3.23 20.36
C LYS A 209 44.40 1.74 20.09
N CYS A 210 44.83 1.43 18.87
CA CYS A 210 45.26 0.11 18.45
C CYS A 210 46.53 -0.26 19.25
N ILE A 211 46.40 -1.06 20.31
CA ILE A 211 47.55 -1.51 21.12
C ILE A 211 48.38 -2.60 20.40
N HIS A 212 47.88 -3.16 19.28
CA HIS A 212 48.64 -4.14 18.49
C HIS A 212 48.69 -3.78 16.99
N PRO A 213 49.88 -3.57 16.40
CA PRO A 213 50.04 -3.19 15.00
C PRO A 213 49.73 -4.33 14.00
N PHE A 214 49.57 -5.58 14.46
CA PHE A 214 49.37 -6.74 13.58
C PHE A 214 47.90 -7.21 13.50
N LEU A 215 47.01 -6.68 14.34
CA LEU A 215 45.57 -6.98 14.35
C LEU A 215 44.74 -5.75 13.93
N VAL A 216 45.24 -4.99 12.95
CA VAL A 216 44.67 -3.69 12.50
C VAL A 216 43.71 -3.84 11.32
N VAL A 217 43.48 -5.06 10.82
CA VAL A 217 42.73 -5.27 9.57
C VAL A 217 41.30 -5.78 9.78
N ALA A 218 40.97 -6.45 10.90
CA ALA A 218 39.77 -7.31 10.94
C ALA A 218 38.59 -6.81 11.80
N ILE A 219 38.60 -5.59 12.35
CA ILE A 219 37.36 -5.01 12.92
C ILE A 219 37.30 -3.53 12.56
N ARG A 220 37.22 -3.24 11.25
CA ARG A 220 36.71 -1.94 10.85
C ARG A 220 35.21 -1.99 11.10
N SER A 221 34.76 -1.36 12.18
CA SER A 221 33.33 -1.14 12.37
C SER A 221 32.78 -0.49 11.11
N LEU A 222 31.53 -0.78 10.78
CA LEU A 222 30.91 -0.23 9.59
C LEU A 222 30.94 1.30 9.62
N ALA A 223 30.80 1.90 10.80
CA ALA A 223 30.97 3.34 10.97
C ALA A 223 32.37 3.82 10.61
N ALA A 224 33.43 3.08 10.97
CA ALA A 224 34.80 3.43 10.59
C ALA A 224 35.01 3.35 9.06
N GLN A 225 34.40 2.36 8.41
CA GLN A 225 34.43 2.26 6.94
C GLN A 225 33.64 3.39 6.27
N ALA A 226 32.42 3.69 6.77
CA ALA A 226 31.60 4.80 6.30
C ALA A 226 32.33 6.13 6.45
N GLN A 227 32.92 6.39 7.61
CA GLN A 227 33.67 7.62 7.89
C GLN A 227 34.89 7.76 6.96
N PHE A 228 35.63 6.68 6.75
CA PHE A 228 36.76 6.67 5.82
C PHE A 228 36.34 6.99 4.37
N LEU A 229 35.22 6.43 3.92
CA LEU A 229 34.67 6.73 2.60
C LEU A 229 34.16 8.18 2.51
N ALA A 230 33.49 8.67 3.55
CA ALA A 230 33.04 10.07 3.66
C ALA A 230 34.21 11.05 3.56
N ASP A 231 35.29 10.80 4.31
CA ASP A 231 36.48 11.65 4.33
C ASP A 231 37.21 11.61 2.98
N LYS A 232 37.28 10.44 2.34
CA LYS A 232 37.82 10.35 0.98
C LYS A 232 36.99 11.16 -0.01
N ASN A 233 35.66 10.97 -0.03
CA ASN A 233 34.75 11.70 -0.91
C ASN A 233 34.85 13.22 -0.67
N ALA A 234 34.99 13.66 0.58
CA ALA A 234 35.18 15.07 0.91
C ALA A 234 36.54 15.62 0.42
N ASN A 235 37.58 14.79 0.38
CA ASN A 235 38.93 15.19 -0.01
C ASN A 235 39.14 15.23 -1.53
N ASP A 236 38.55 14.29 -2.27
CA ASP A 236 38.78 14.15 -3.72
C ASP A 236 37.54 14.39 -4.60
N GLY A 237 36.38 14.68 -3.99
CA GLY A 237 35.13 14.86 -4.72
C GLY A 237 34.59 13.58 -5.37
N GLY A 238 35.05 12.39 -4.93
CA GLY A 238 34.59 11.12 -5.44
C GLY A 238 33.21 10.69 -4.93
N ASP A 239 32.58 9.76 -5.67
CA ASP A 239 31.22 9.26 -5.39
C ASP A 239 31.23 7.83 -4.81
N ARG A 240 32.06 7.59 -3.78
CA ARG A 240 32.11 6.24 -3.20
C ARG A 240 30.84 5.98 -2.39
N THR A 241 30.23 4.84 -2.65
CA THR A 241 29.03 4.35 -1.96
C THR A 241 29.36 3.22 -1.00
N ILE A 242 28.45 2.94 -0.07
CA ILE A 242 28.49 1.75 0.80
C ILE A 242 27.67 0.66 0.11
N ASP A 243 27.92 -0.59 0.48
CA ASP A 243 27.10 -1.70 0.00
C ASP A 243 25.60 -1.45 0.29
N PRO A 244 24.71 -1.62 -0.71
CA PRO A 244 23.26 -1.48 -0.56
C PRO A 244 22.64 -2.14 0.67
N THR A 245 23.13 -3.34 0.97
CA THR A 245 22.60 -4.22 2.01
C THR A 245 22.74 -3.57 3.37
N VAL A 246 23.86 -2.88 3.56
CA VAL A 246 24.18 -2.15 4.78
C VAL A 246 23.26 -0.94 4.97
N LEU A 247 23.05 -0.15 3.91
CA LEU A 247 22.19 1.04 3.98
C LEU A 247 20.76 0.68 4.40
N ARG A 248 20.21 -0.42 3.86
CA ARG A 248 18.86 -0.89 4.23
C ARG A 248 18.74 -1.20 5.72
N VAL A 249 19.78 -1.74 6.31
CA VAL A 249 19.81 -2.08 7.73
C VAL A 249 19.82 -0.82 8.59
N VAL A 250 20.64 0.16 8.20
CA VAL A 250 20.79 1.47 8.86
C VAL A 250 19.49 2.29 8.80
N ASP A 251 18.76 2.22 7.69
CA ASP A 251 17.46 2.91 7.55
C ASP A 251 16.33 2.29 8.38
N GLY A 252 16.64 1.24 9.16
CA GLY A 252 15.65 0.56 9.99
C GLY A 252 14.68 -0.30 9.18
N ALA A 253 15.07 -0.74 7.97
CA ALA A 253 14.24 -1.66 7.20
C ALA A 253 14.05 -2.98 7.97
N PRO A 254 12.87 -3.61 7.89
CA PRO A 254 12.63 -4.89 8.51
C PRO A 254 13.61 -5.94 7.97
N VAL A 255 14.22 -6.68 8.89
CA VAL A 255 15.26 -7.64 8.52
C VAL A 255 14.60 -8.91 7.99
N THR A 256 14.94 -9.28 6.76
CA THR A 256 14.52 -10.53 6.12
C THR A 256 15.64 -11.55 6.14
N LYS A 257 15.32 -12.84 5.96
CA LYS A 257 16.34 -13.90 5.90
C LYS A 257 17.34 -13.71 4.76
N GLY A 258 16.87 -13.19 3.61
CA GLY A 258 17.75 -12.85 2.49
C GLY A 258 18.74 -11.75 2.87
N LEU A 259 18.24 -10.65 3.43
CA LEU A 259 19.08 -9.52 3.88
C LEU A 259 20.13 -9.94 4.91
N ALA A 260 19.73 -10.79 5.88
CA ALA A 260 20.66 -11.33 6.87
C ALA A 260 21.74 -12.23 6.26
N ALA A 261 21.39 -13.06 5.26
CA ALA A 261 22.34 -13.90 4.54
C ALA A 261 23.34 -13.07 3.72
N ASP A 262 22.86 -12.03 3.05
CA ASP A 262 23.70 -11.10 2.28
C ASP A 262 24.69 -10.38 3.20
N LEU A 263 24.24 -9.91 4.38
CA LEU A 263 25.12 -9.34 5.40
C LEU A 263 26.15 -10.34 5.93
N MET A 264 25.75 -11.58 6.18
CA MET A 264 26.69 -12.63 6.63
C MET A 264 27.77 -12.87 5.58
N SER A 265 27.40 -13.00 4.31
CA SER A 265 28.37 -13.19 3.23
C SER A 265 29.32 -12.00 3.10
N LEU A 266 28.81 -10.78 3.27
CA LEU A 266 29.60 -9.56 3.22
C LEU A 266 30.58 -9.45 4.38
N GLU A 267 30.15 -9.76 5.61
CA GLU A 267 31.03 -9.80 6.78
C GLU A 267 32.04 -10.95 6.70
N GLU A 268 31.64 -12.15 6.28
CA GLU A 268 32.53 -13.30 6.09
C GLU A 268 33.62 -12.98 5.05
N LYS A 269 33.26 -12.33 3.94
CA LYS A 269 34.23 -11.88 2.94
C LYS A 269 35.19 -10.81 3.48
N ALA A 270 34.73 -9.95 4.39
CA ALA A 270 35.53 -8.89 4.97
C ALA A 270 36.44 -9.36 6.12
N LEU A 271 35.95 -10.29 6.95
CA LEU A 271 36.55 -10.67 8.24
C LEU A 271 37.06 -12.12 8.28
N GLY A 272 36.64 -12.97 7.35
CA GLY A 272 36.86 -14.41 7.38
C GLY A 272 35.87 -15.07 8.34
N ASP A 273 36.18 -15.10 9.63
CA ASP A 273 35.31 -15.70 10.65
C ASP A 273 34.33 -14.68 11.22
N LEU A 274 33.04 -15.05 11.28
CA LEU A 274 31.98 -14.20 11.84
C LEU A 274 32.07 -14.15 13.38
N PRO A 275 32.37 -12.97 13.98
CA PRO A 275 32.40 -12.86 15.43
C PRO A 275 30.98 -12.91 16.01
N LYS A 276 30.83 -13.51 17.19
CA LYS A 276 29.55 -13.48 17.93
C LYS A 276 29.20 -12.03 18.28
N GLY A 277 27.98 -11.62 17.97
CA GLY A 277 27.51 -10.25 18.20
C GLY A 277 27.85 -9.28 17.07
N SER A 278 28.31 -9.78 15.91
CA SER A 278 28.42 -8.97 14.70
C SER A 278 27.04 -8.50 14.19
N LEU A 279 27.03 -7.49 13.33
CA LEU A 279 25.79 -6.97 12.73
C LEU A 279 25.06 -8.08 11.96
N ALA A 280 25.80 -8.93 11.23
CA ALA A 280 25.20 -10.05 10.52
C ALA A 280 24.56 -11.08 11.48
N SER A 281 25.20 -11.39 12.60
CA SER A 281 24.62 -12.31 13.61
C SER A 281 23.36 -11.73 14.27
N GLN A 282 23.33 -10.42 14.49
CA GLN A 282 22.16 -9.71 15.01
C GLN A 282 21.03 -9.64 13.98
N ALA A 283 21.37 -9.37 12.72
CA ALA A 283 20.42 -9.39 11.61
C ALA A 283 19.81 -10.78 11.41
N GLN A 284 20.60 -11.84 11.52
CA GLN A 284 20.09 -13.21 11.47
C GLN A 284 19.10 -13.48 12.61
N SER A 285 19.43 -13.07 13.84
CA SER A 285 18.53 -13.20 14.98
C SER A 285 17.22 -12.43 14.78
N ALA A 286 17.28 -11.19 14.31
CA ALA A 286 16.10 -10.38 14.00
C ALA A 286 15.25 -11.00 12.89
N ALA A 287 15.87 -11.53 11.83
CA ALA A 287 15.18 -12.19 10.73
C ALA A 287 14.46 -13.47 11.17
N ASP A 288 15.07 -14.26 12.05
CA ASP A 288 14.45 -15.47 12.60
C ASP A 288 13.27 -15.14 13.52
N GLN A 289 13.39 -14.10 14.34
CA GLN A 289 12.27 -13.61 15.15
C GLN A 289 11.11 -13.11 14.27
N ASN A 290 11.39 -12.26 13.27
CA ASN A 290 10.39 -11.76 12.32
C ASN A 290 9.70 -12.91 11.57
N ALA A 291 10.42 -13.97 11.22
CA ALA A 291 9.85 -15.15 10.59
C ALA A 291 8.95 -15.94 11.54
N GLN A 292 9.22 -15.91 12.85
CA GLN A 292 8.45 -16.65 13.86
C GLN A 292 7.14 -15.95 14.22
N ASP A 293 7.12 -14.62 14.30
CA ASP A 293 5.95 -13.85 14.75
C ASP A 293 5.28 -13.00 13.65
N GLY A 294 5.82 -13.02 12.43
CA GLY A 294 5.34 -12.16 11.34
C GLY A 294 5.69 -10.68 11.55
N GLY A 295 6.62 -10.39 12.45
CA GLY A 295 7.09 -9.06 12.78
C GLY A 295 7.88 -8.39 11.66
N LYS A 296 8.04 -7.08 11.80
CA LYS A 296 8.82 -6.22 10.89
C LYS A 296 9.93 -5.50 11.66
N ARG A 297 10.60 -6.20 12.58
CA ARG A 297 11.66 -5.62 13.40
C ARG A 297 12.87 -5.26 12.56
N SER A 298 13.44 -4.09 12.82
CA SER A 298 14.79 -3.75 12.35
C SER A 298 15.85 -4.44 13.21
N VAL A 299 17.12 -4.41 12.77
CA VAL A 299 18.24 -4.91 13.60
C VAL A 299 18.28 -4.19 14.94
N TYR A 300 18.10 -2.85 14.94
CA TYR A 300 18.19 -2.03 16.15
C TYR A 300 17.04 -2.29 17.14
N GLU A 301 15.84 -2.54 16.63
CA GLU A 301 14.69 -2.92 17.47
C GLU A 301 14.88 -4.27 18.12
N ALA A 302 15.52 -5.23 17.44
CA ALA A 302 15.83 -6.54 18.01
C ALA A 302 16.92 -6.51 19.09
N MET A 303 17.71 -5.43 19.14
CA MET A 303 18.77 -5.22 20.14
C MET A 303 18.30 -4.49 21.39
N SER A 304 17.16 -3.81 21.33
CA SER A 304 16.59 -3.03 22.43
C SER A 304 15.78 -3.91 23.39
#